data_AF-A0A9D1ZGN1-F1
#
_entry.id   AF-A0A9D1ZGN1-F1
#
_cell.length_a   1.000
_cell.length_b   1.000
_cell.length_c   1.000
_cell.angle_alpha   90.00
_cell.angle_beta   90.00
_cell.angle_gamma   90.00
#
_symmetry.space_group_name_H-M   'P 1'
#
loop_
_entity.id
_entity.type
_entity.pdbx_description
1 polymer ?
#
loop_
_entity_poly.entity_id
_entity_poly.type
_entity_poly.pdbx_seq_one_letter_code
_entity_poly.pdbx_strand_id
1 'polypeptide(L)'
;MKKWIGPMLIVLLWTAAGCKETPRERILAEGLALYTEVDETGDTLTGVRRTADSTVLVVPAAYREVRAEEHFIVCRRGEYSYEVFFRKDGKRLGKFDTFTRMVRDSCDYYLGTSYRTSCFYFPKQAQVVRAQEVEIQPCCIRLKVNGVWQERDFEGRGISR
;
A
#
# COMPACT_ATOMS: atom_id res chain seq x y z
N MET A 1 16.35 -59.75 -48.85
CA MET A 1 15.24 -58.78 -49.04
C MET A 1 15.26 -57.82 -47.84
N LYS A 2 15.63 -56.54 -48.02
CA LYS A 2 14.73 -55.36 -47.95
C LYS A 2 13.96 -55.27 -46.61
N LYS A 3 14.07 -54.27 -45.72
CA LYS A 3 14.72 -52.94 -45.72
C LYS A 3 14.94 -52.48 -44.25
N TRP A 4 15.99 -51.67 -44.06
CA TRP A 4 16.14 -50.70 -42.97
C TRP A 4 14.97 -49.71 -42.93
N ILE A 5 14.55 -49.25 -41.74
CA ILE A 5 14.29 -47.84 -41.34
C ILE A 5 14.56 -47.76 -39.81
N GLY A 6 15.42 -46.83 -39.40
CA GLY A 6 15.91 -46.63 -38.03
C GLY A 6 14.93 -45.94 -37.06
N PRO A 7 15.41 -45.56 -35.86
CA PRO A 7 14.59 -45.14 -34.74
C PRO A 7 14.05 -43.73 -34.99
N MET A 8 12.75 -43.59 -35.20
CA MET A 8 12.12 -42.27 -35.33
C MET A 8 11.78 -41.76 -33.94
N LEU A 9 12.75 -41.06 -33.36
CA LEU A 9 12.62 -40.03 -32.33
C LEU A 9 11.40 -39.16 -32.64
N ILE A 10 10.23 -39.47 -32.07
CA ILE A 10 9.14 -38.50 -31.97
C ILE A 10 9.54 -37.58 -30.82
N VAL A 11 10.41 -36.62 -31.15
CA VAL A 11 10.56 -35.38 -30.41
C VAL A 11 9.25 -34.65 -30.60
N LEU A 12 8.29 -34.96 -29.73
CA LEU A 12 7.14 -34.11 -29.52
C LEU A 12 7.67 -32.85 -28.82
N LEU A 13 8.20 -31.95 -29.65
CA LEU A 13 8.35 -30.53 -29.36
C LEU A 13 6.95 -30.01 -29.03
N TRP A 14 6.51 -30.22 -27.79
CA TRP A 14 5.61 -29.30 -27.13
C TRP A 14 6.42 -28.03 -26.96
N THR A 15 6.34 -27.20 -27.99
CA THR A 15 6.56 -25.77 -27.89
C THR A 15 5.83 -25.34 -26.64
N ALA A 16 6.60 -25.07 -25.58
CA ALA A 16 6.15 -24.26 -24.46
C ALA A 16 5.79 -22.91 -25.08
N ALA A 17 4.56 -22.82 -25.59
CA ALA A 17 3.88 -21.57 -25.83
C ALA A 17 3.96 -20.88 -24.49
N GLY A 18 4.87 -19.92 -24.37
CA GLY A 18 4.99 -19.09 -23.20
C GLY A 18 3.59 -18.57 -22.93
N CYS A 19 2.96 -19.11 -21.88
CA CYS A 19 1.83 -18.48 -21.26
C CYS A 19 2.36 -17.11 -20.85
N LYS A 20 2.14 -16.09 -21.71
CA LYS A 20 2.12 -14.71 -21.26
C LYS A 20 1.08 -14.73 -20.17
N GLU A 21 1.53 -14.71 -18.91
CA GLU A 21 0.64 -14.57 -17.77
C GLU A 21 -0.18 -13.32 -18.05
N THR A 22 -1.47 -13.54 -18.34
CA THR A 22 -2.40 -12.45 -18.51
C THR A 22 -2.37 -11.64 -17.21
N PRO A 23 -2.26 -10.29 -17.30
CA PRO A 23 -2.26 -9.44 -16.13
C PRO A 23 -3.41 -9.84 -15.20
N ARG A 24 -3.07 -10.39 -14.03
CA ARG A 24 -4.07 -10.86 -13.08
C ARG A 24 -4.56 -9.67 -12.30
N GLU A 25 -5.66 -9.08 -12.76
CA GLU A 25 -6.36 -8.10 -11.98
C GLU A 25 -6.95 -8.76 -10.74
N ARG A 26 -6.44 -8.40 -9.57
CA ARG A 26 -6.99 -8.84 -8.29
C ARG A 26 -7.71 -7.66 -7.68
N ILE A 27 -9.04 -7.79 -7.59
CA ILE A 27 -9.88 -6.78 -6.94
C ILE A 27 -9.44 -6.66 -5.47
N LEU A 28 -9.16 -5.43 -5.07
CA LEU A 28 -8.97 -5.01 -3.68
C LEU A 28 -10.30 -4.49 -3.15
N ALA A 29 -10.39 -4.34 -1.82
CA ALA A 29 -11.56 -3.77 -1.18
C ALA A 29 -11.92 -2.39 -1.77
N GLU A 30 -13.22 -2.10 -1.77
CA GLU A 30 -13.78 -0.76 -1.98
C GLU A 30 -13.34 -0.05 -3.29
N GLY A 31 -13.45 -0.75 -4.42
CA GLY A 31 -13.31 -0.15 -5.75
C GLY A 31 -11.85 0.08 -6.19
N LEU A 32 -10.91 -0.67 -5.62
CA LEU A 32 -9.52 -0.71 -6.05
C LEU A 32 -9.21 -2.04 -6.72
N ALA A 33 -8.22 -2.06 -7.62
CA ALA A 33 -7.69 -3.27 -8.22
C ALA A 33 -6.17 -3.23 -8.21
N LEU A 34 -5.56 -4.36 -7.86
CA LEU A 34 -4.17 -4.64 -8.22
C LEU A 34 -4.13 -4.90 -9.71
N TYR A 35 -3.12 -4.34 -10.36
CA TYR A 35 -2.76 -4.72 -11.71
C TYR A 35 -1.26 -4.98 -11.78
N THR A 36 -0.89 -5.92 -12.64
CA THR A 36 0.48 -6.37 -12.78
C THR A 36 1.01 -6.05 -14.16
N GLU A 37 2.22 -5.51 -14.22
CA GLU A 37 2.99 -5.32 -15.44
C GLU A 37 4.25 -6.16 -15.38
N VAL A 38 4.79 -6.55 -16.52
CA VAL A 38 6.08 -7.24 -16.60
C VAL A 38 7.06 -6.24 -17.20
N ASP A 39 8.18 -6.01 -16.54
CA ASP A 39 9.20 -5.10 -17.03
C ASP A 39 10.12 -5.74 -18.09
N GLU A 40 11.11 -4.98 -18.55
CA GLU A 40 12.06 -5.44 -19.58
C GLU A 40 12.95 -6.58 -19.10
N THR A 41 13.14 -6.74 -17.78
CA THR A 41 13.92 -7.84 -17.19
C THR A 41 13.07 -9.09 -16.94
N GLY A 42 11.75 -9.01 -17.17
CA GLY A 42 10.81 -10.09 -16.94
C GLY A 42 10.26 -10.15 -15.52
N ASP A 43 10.53 -9.12 -14.70
CA ASP A 43 10.06 -9.04 -13.32
C ASP A 43 8.61 -8.53 -13.28
N THR A 44 7.80 -9.13 -12.41
CA THR A 44 6.41 -8.71 -12.20
C THR A 44 6.36 -7.51 -11.27
N LEU A 45 5.91 -6.38 -11.80
CA LEU A 45 5.62 -5.16 -11.07
C LEU A 45 4.14 -5.10 -10.71
N THR A 46 3.82 -4.65 -9.51
CA THR A 46 2.43 -4.53 -9.03
C THR A 46 2.09 -3.06 -8.80
N GLY A 47 0.98 -2.60 -9.37
CA GLY A 47 0.41 -1.27 -9.15
C GLY A 47 -0.99 -1.34 -8.55
N VAL A 48 -1.56 -0.17 -8.25
CA VAL A 48 -2.95 -0.04 -7.79
C VAL A 48 -3.66 1.00 -8.63
N ARG A 49 -4.85 0.64 -9.12
CA ARG A 49 -5.75 1.56 -9.81
C ARG A 49 -7.15 1.55 -9.21
N ARG A 50 -7.88 2.63 -9.41
CA ARG A 50 -9.31 2.71 -9.08
C ARG A 50 -10.11 2.02 -10.18
N THR A 51 -11.09 1.20 -9.81
CA THR A 51 -11.91 0.45 -10.78
C THR A 51 -12.92 1.34 -11.51
N ALA A 52 -13.41 2.40 -10.86
CA ALA A 52 -14.45 3.28 -11.41
C ALA A 52 -13.99 4.08 -12.65
N ASP A 53 -12.74 4.54 -12.66
CA ASP A 53 -12.20 5.44 -13.69
C ASP A 53 -10.84 4.98 -14.25
N SER A 54 -10.34 3.82 -13.81
CA SER A 54 -9.02 3.28 -14.17
C SER A 54 -7.84 4.21 -13.80
N THR A 55 -8.03 5.19 -12.92
CA THR A 55 -6.95 6.07 -12.45
C THR A 55 -5.91 5.26 -11.69
N VAL A 56 -4.65 5.38 -12.10
CA VAL A 56 -3.51 4.80 -11.39
C VAL A 56 -3.25 5.60 -10.11
N LEU A 57 -3.35 4.94 -8.96
CA LEU A 57 -3.08 5.53 -7.65
C LEU A 57 -1.69 5.16 -7.14
N VAL A 58 -1.20 3.98 -7.50
CA VAL A 58 0.16 3.54 -7.20
C VAL A 58 0.77 2.99 -8.47
N VAL A 59 1.86 3.63 -8.90
CA VAL A 59 2.64 3.19 -10.07
C VAL A 59 3.25 1.81 -9.80
N PRO A 60 3.29 0.91 -10.81
CA PRO A 60 3.82 -0.43 -10.62
C PRO A 60 5.26 -0.43 -10.15
N ALA A 61 5.54 -1.24 -9.15
CA ALA A 61 6.89 -1.52 -8.69
C ALA A 61 6.99 -2.93 -8.12
N ALA A 62 8.22 -3.37 -7.80
CA ALA A 62 8.50 -4.64 -7.14
C ALA A 62 8.04 -4.62 -5.67
N TYR A 63 6.73 -4.58 -5.44
CA TYR A 63 6.12 -4.75 -4.12
C TYR A 63 5.90 -6.23 -3.83
N ARG A 64 6.27 -6.67 -2.63
CA ARG A 64 5.99 -8.01 -2.11
C ARG A 64 4.54 -8.16 -1.68
N GLU A 65 3.95 -7.06 -1.21
CA GLU A 65 2.60 -7.03 -0.66
C GLU A 65 2.00 -5.65 -0.86
N VAL A 66 0.70 -5.61 -1.18
CA VAL A 66 -0.08 -4.37 -1.27
C VAL A 66 -1.37 -4.58 -0.50
N ARG A 67 -1.65 -3.68 0.43
CA ARG A 67 -2.88 -3.66 1.23
C ARG A 67 -3.63 -2.36 0.98
N ALA A 68 -4.92 -2.46 0.71
CA ALA A 68 -5.83 -1.33 0.70
C ALA A 68 -6.50 -1.23 2.07
N GLU A 69 -6.14 -0.20 2.82
CA GLU A 69 -6.83 0.19 4.04
C GLU A 69 -7.84 1.31 3.74
N GLU A 70 -8.67 1.65 4.73
CA GLU A 70 -9.78 2.60 4.56
C GLU A 70 -9.31 3.93 3.95
N HIS A 71 -8.20 4.47 4.44
CA HIS A 71 -7.68 5.78 4.02
C HIS A 71 -6.40 5.72 3.19
N PHE A 72 -5.71 4.58 3.23
CA PHE A 72 -4.36 4.46 2.69
C PHE A 72 -4.18 3.20 1.87
N ILE A 73 -3.29 3.27 0.88
CA ILE A 73 -2.74 2.13 0.19
C ILE A 73 -1.33 1.92 0.74
N VAL A 74 -1.08 0.75 1.33
CA VAL A 74 0.18 0.40 1.99
C VAL A 74 0.89 -0.66 1.16
N CYS A 75 2.03 -0.29 0.58
CA CYS A 75 2.82 -1.13 -0.30
C CYS A 75 4.13 -1.52 0.39
N ARG A 76 4.43 -2.82 0.47
CA ARG A 76 5.63 -3.35 1.13
C ARG A 76 6.64 -3.81 0.09
N ARG A 77 7.87 -3.28 0.13
CA ARG A 77 8.99 -3.69 -0.75
C ARG A 77 9.93 -4.70 -0.12
N GLY A 78 10.11 -4.61 1.19
CA GLY A 78 10.99 -5.46 1.98
C GLY A 78 10.41 -5.69 3.37
N GLU A 79 11.20 -6.26 4.27
CA GLU A 79 10.70 -6.60 5.60
C GLU A 79 10.24 -5.37 6.39
N TYR A 80 11.00 -4.28 6.29
CA TYR A 80 10.78 -2.99 6.96
C TYR A 80 10.80 -1.83 5.96
N SER A 81 10.14 -1.98 4.82
CA SER A 81 10.09 -0.92 3.80
C SER A 81 8.68 -0.78 3.27
N TYR A 82 7.93 0.14 3.86
CA TYR A 82 6.55 0.47 3.52
C TYR A 82 6.51 1.81 2.77
N GLU A 83 5.94 1.81 1.58
CA GLU A 83 5.54 3.01 0.85
C GLU A 83 4.04 3.19 1.03
N VAL A 84 3.60 4.38 1.46
CA VAL A 84 2.20 4.64 1.79
C VAL A 84 1.67 5.77 0.92
N PHE A 85 0.48 5.56 0.38
CA PHE A 85 -0.19 6.48 -0.54
C PHE A 85 -1.60 6.79 -0.04
N PHE A 86 -2.03 8.03 -0.20
CA PHE A 86 -3.41 8.42 0.06
C PHE A 86 -4.32 7.74 -0.96
N ARG A 87 -5.38 7.10 -0.48
CA ARG A 87 -6.31 6.40 -1.37
C ARG A 87 -7.15 7.35 -2.25
N LYS A 88 -7.37 8.59 -1.78
CA LYS A 88 -8.16 9.61 -2.49
C LYS A 88 -7.56 9.99 -3.84
N ASP A 89 -6.24 10.19 -3.89
CA ASP A 89 -5.55 10.81 -5.03
C ASP A 89 -4.24 10.10 -5.42
N GLY A 90 -3.85 9.04 -4.71
CA GLY A 90 -2.59 8.33 -4.96
C GLY A 90 -1.35 9.10 -4.53
N LYS A 91 -1.50 10.26 -3.88
CA LYS A 91 -0.35 11.05 -3.44
C LYS A 91 0.43 10.26 -2.40
N ARG A 92 1.75 10.16 -2.59
CA ARG A 92 2.62 9.49 -1.63
C ARG A 92 2.68 10.28 -0.33
N LEU A 93 2.36 9.61 0.76
CA LEU A 93 2.51 10.10 2.12
C LEU A 93 3.98 10.06 2.56
N GLY A 94 4.65 8.94 2.31
CA GLY A 94 6.02 8.75 2.76
C GLY A 94 6.57 7.34 2.60
N LYS A 95 7.72 7.11 3.22
CA LYS A 95 8.39 5.82 3.38
C LYS A 95 8.58 5.55 4.86
N PHE A 96 8.30 4.33 5.30
CA PHE A 96 8.29 3.95 6.70
C PHE A 96 8.90 2.57 6.91
N ASP A 97 9.55 2.40 8.06
CA ASP A 97 10.02 1.12 8.57
C ASP A 97 8.84 0.31 9.13
N THR A 98 7.85 1.00 9.75
CA THR A 98 6.55 0.44 10.13
C THR A 98 5.42 1.43 9.84
N PHE A 99 4.24 0.92 9.47
CA PHE A 99 3.03 1.72 9.31
C PHE A 99 1.84 0.93 9.82
N THR A 100 1.26 1.38 10.93
CA THR A 100 0.27 0.61 11.69
C THR A 100 -0.97 1.44 11.95
N ARG A 101 -2.14 0.91 11.59
CA ARG A 101 -3.44 1.46 11.98
C ARG A 101 -3.70 1.20 13.47
N MET A 102 -4.16 2.23 14.16
CA MET A 102 -4.49 2.22 15.58
C MET A 102 -5.93 2.69 15.74
N VAL A 103 -6.75 1.85 16.36
CA VAL A 103 -8.15 2.15 16.66
C VAL A 103 -8.33 2.25 18.18
N ARG A 104 -8.81 3.39 18.66
CA ARG A 104 -9.09 3.62 20.09
C ARG A 104 -10.39 4.39 20.24
N ASP A 105 -11.39 3.76 20.85
CA ASP A 105 -12.75 4.29 21.00
C ASP A 105 -13.33 4.81 19.67
N SER A 106 -13.32 6.12 19.45
CA SER A 106 -13.78 6.80 18.22
C SER A 106 -12.65 7.36 17.35
N CYS A 107 -11.38 7.16 17.77
CA CYS A 107 -10.18 7.58 17.04
C CYS A 107 -9.68 6.45 16.16
N ASP A 108 -9.57 6.74 14.88
CA ASP A 108 -8.76 5.97 13.95
C ASP A 108 -7.57 6.84 13.55
N TYR A 109 -6.36 6.33 13.75
CA TYR A 109 -5.13 7.02 13.36
C TYR A 109 -4.06 6.00 12.97
N TYR A 110 -3.04 6.44 12.26
CA TYR A 110 -1.93 5.58 11.87
C TYR A 110 -0.64 6.07 12.50
N LEU A 111 0.17 5.15 12.98
CA LEU A 111 1.52 5.41 13.43
C LEU A 111 2.50 4.93 12.36
N GLY A 112 3.18 5.88 11.73
CA GLY A 112 4.29 5.60 10.83
C GLY A 112 5.61 5.86 11.53
N THR A 113 6.54 4.92 11.48
CA THR A 113 7.90 5.11 11.99
C THR A 113 8.90 4.96 10.86
N SER A 114 9.95 5.75 10.88
CA SER A 114 11.16 5.59 10.07
C SER A 114 12.36 5.96 10.93
N TYR A 115 13.58 5.66 10.47
CA TYR A 115 14.79 5.93 11.24
C TYR A 115 14.80 7.35 11.87
N ARG A 116 14.74 7.38 13.21
CA ARG A 116 14.69 8.57 14.10
C ARG A 116 13.43 9.45 14.03
N THR A 117 12.44 9.10 13.22
CA THR A 117 11.21 9.89 13.11
C THR A 117 9.96 9.03 13.20
N SER A 118 9.05 9.44 14.07
CA SER A 118 7.72 8.84 14.17
C SER A 118 6.68 9.92 13.91
N CYS A 119 5.64 9.57 13.17
CA CYS A 119 4.56 10.48 12.81
C CYS A 119 3.21 9.79 13.04
N PHE A 120 2.26 10.57 13.52
CA PHE A 120 0.85 10.21 13.61
C PHE A 120 0.11 10.79 12.41
N TYR A 121 -0.79 9.99 11.85
CA TYR A 121 -1.64 10.36 10.72
C TYR A 121 -3.09 10.25 11.15
N PHE A 122 -3.80 11.37 11.12
CA PHE A 122 -5.21 11.43 11.49
C PHE A 122 -6.05 11.63 10.23
N PRO A 123 -6.64 10.55 9.68
CA PRO A 123 -7.28 10.58 8.38
C PRO A 123 -8.52 11.49 8.32
N LYS A 124 -9.34 11.53 9.38
CA LYS A 124 -10.53 12.37 9.47
C LYS A 124 -10.21 13.87 9.34
N GLN A 125 -9.02 14.28 9.79
CA GLN A 125 -8.55 15.67 9.74
C GLN A 125 -7.55 15.92 8.61
N ALA A 126 -7.22 14.89 7.81
CA ALA A 126 -6.17 14.91 6.80
C ALA A 126 -4.83 15.48 7.34
N GLN A 127 -4.50 15.18 8.62
CA GLN A 127 -3.39 15.81 9.33
C GLN A 127 -2.25 14.81 9.60
N VAL A 128 -1.01 15.28 9.41
CA VAL A 128 0.22 14.57 9.76
C VAL A 128 0.93 15.34 10.87
N VAL A 129 1.30 14.68 11.96
CA VAL A 129 1.93 15.32 13.12
C VAL A 129 3.11 14.48 13.59
N ARG A 130 4.21 15.12 13.99
CA ARG A 130 5.37 14.40 14.57
C ARG A 130 5.01 13.85 15.94
N ALA A 131 5.57 12.70 16.31
CA ALA A 131 5.26 12.06 17.58
C ALA A 131 5.52 12.94 18.82
N GLN A 132 6.56 13.79 18.78
CA GLN A 132 6.87 14.75 19.85
C GLN A 132 5.80 15.86 20.03
N GLU A 133 4.90 16.02 19.06
CA GLU A 133 3.82 17.00 19.04
C GLU A 133 2.47 16.33 19.28
N VAL A 134 2.44 15.09 19.78
CA VAL A 134 1.23 14.32 20.05
C VAL A 134 1.30 13.69 21.45
N GLU A 135 0.26 13.88 22.26
CA GLU A 135 0.00 13.07 23.44
C GLU A 135 -1.37 12.40 23.32
N ILE A 136 -1.41 11.08 23.37
CA ILE A 136 -2.66 10.32 23.38
C ILE A 136 -3.11 10.15 24.83
N GLN A 137 -4.21 10.77 25.20
CA GLN A 137 -4.83 10.64 26.51
C GLN A 137 -5.95 9.59 26.46
N PRO A 138 -6.50 9.15 27.61
CA PRO A 138 -7.60 8.20 27.63
C PRO A 138 -8.85 8.66 26.87
N CYS A 139 -9.19 9.95 26.93
CA CYS A 139 -10.45 10.49 26.39
C CYS A 139 -10.24 11.55 25.30
N CYS A 140 -8.99 11.91 25.00
CA CYS A 140 -8.68 12.96 24.04
C CYS A 140 -7.30 12.76 23.43
N ILE A 141 -7.01 13.58 22.42
CA ILE A 141 -5.67 13.72 21.88
C ILE A 141 -5.20 15.16 22.01
N ARG A 142 -3.96 15.33 22.45
CA ARG A 142 -3.32 16.65 22.52
C ARG A 142 -2.35 16.76 21.35
N LEU A 143 -2.58 17.76 20.51
CA LEU A 143 -1.70 18.09 19.40
C LEU A 143 -1.02 19.42 19.68
N LYS A 144 0.30 19.49 19.47
CA LYS A 144 1.04 20.74 19.57
C LYS A 144 0.95 21.47 18.23
N VAL A 145 0.12 22.51 18.17
CA VAL A 145 -0.12 23.32 16.97
C VAL A 145 0.44 24.72 17.23
N ASN A 146 1.38 25.18 16.40
CA ASN A 146 2.05 26.47 16.56
C ASN A 146 2.65 26.69 17.96
N GLY A 147 3.20 25.64 18.56
CA GLY A 147 3.81 25.69 19.90
C GLY A 147 2.83 25.54 21.07
N VAL A 148 1.52 25.58 20.82
CA VAL A 148 0.48 25.48 21.85
C VAL A 148 -0.17 24.09 21.81
N TRP A 149 -0.37 23.48 22.98
CA TRP A 149 -1.11 22.23 23.09
C TRP A 149 -2.61 22.46 22.95
N GLN A 150 -3.22 21.82 21.97
CA GLN A 150 -4.67 21.83 21.75
C GLN A 150 -5.24 20.46 22.10
N GLU A 151 -6.18 20.42 23.05
CA GLU A 151 -7.00 19.23 23.31
C GLU A 151 -8.06 19.09 22.23
N ARG A 152 -8.08 17.92 21.60
CA ARG A 152 -9.10 17.55 20.63
C ARG A 152 -9.74 16.25 21.02
N ASP A 153 -11.03 16.11 20.74
CA ASP A 153 -11.64 14.79 20.75
C ASP A 153 -11.05 13.95 19.62
N PHE A 154 -11.36 12.67 19.65
CA PHE A 154 -10.88 11.72 18.66
C PHE A 154 -11.51 11.90 17.25
N GLU A 155 -12.47 12.82 17.13
CA GLU A 155 -13.01 13.30 15.85
C GLU A 155 -12.32 14.58 15.37
N GLY A 156 -11.39 15.13 16.16
CA GLY A 156 -10.63 16.33 15.84
C GLY A 156 -11.32 17.65 16.20
N ARG A 157 -12.46 17.60 16.89
CA ARG A 157 -13.13 18.80 17.41
C ARG A 157 -12.38 19.29 18.64
N GLY A 158 -12.26 20.61 18.80
CA GLY A 158 -11.66 21.17 20.01
C GLY A 158 -12.51 20.83 21.24
N ILE A 159 -11.87 20.32 22.29
CA ILE A 159 -12.55 20.14 23.58
C ILE A 159 -12.41 21.46 24.33
N SER A 160 -13.47 22.25 24.39
CA SER A 160 -13.57 23.34 25.36
C SER A 160 -13.90 22.73 26.72
N ARG A 161 -13.04 22.94 27.72
CA ARG A 161 -13.41 22.72 29.12
C ARG A 161 -14.31 23.84 29.60
#